data_AF-A0A518S938-F1
#
_entry.id   AF-A0A518S938-F1
#
_cell.length_a   1.000
_cell.length_b   1.000
_cell.length_c   1.000
_cell.angle_alpha   90.00
_cell.angle_beta   90.00
_cell.angle_gamma   90.00
#
_symmetry.space_group_name_H-M   'P 1'
#
loop_
_entity.id
_entity.type
_entity.pdbx_description
1 polymer ?
#
loop_
_entity_poly.entity_id
_entity_poly.type
_entity_poly.pdbx_seq_one_letter_code
_entity_poly.pdbx_strand_id
1 'polypeptide(L)'
;MSEFEDVVARVRERVDPTPSERAELREAAGRLVARTEDALADLGVEADVMQVGSTARGTWVRGDRDIDVFVRFDPDLSREALEDLGLAVGNQVLPDGHEEYAEHPYVKGTFEGYEVDLVPCYRVGAATEIQSAVDRTPFHNVYLRERLTDALEADVRLLKQFLKGVGAYGSDLRTQGFSGYLTELLVLEYGGFREVLEAARDWQPPVKHDPEAHAAATFDDPLVVIDPTDPERNVAAVVSREQVARLQHYARVFLADPSEAVFFPDSRLALDPGDVESHLARRGTNALAVRFDAPDLVEDQLYPQLRRSRNGLVRGLEHAGFEVLRSAAWADETAVLFVELATATLPAVERHEGPPVHVGEHATGFFEKYENEDVYGPFLDGHRYVVERERDVRTAAGFATERLGEVALGTHVAAVVDAGDYEVLADAEVAALAEEFGCELAAYFDPTP
;
A
#
# COMPACT_ATOMS: atom_id res chain seq x y z
N MET A 1 -11.17 34.16 -14.16
CA MET A 1 -10.96 32.86 -13.51
C MET A 1 -9.63 32.96 -12.81
N SER A 2 -9.52 32.38 -11.62
CA SER A 2 -8.23 32.30 -10.91
C SER A 2 -7.32 31.27 -11.61
N GLU A 3 -6.01 31.37 -11.40
CA GLU A 3 -5.05 30.40 -11.93
C GLU A 3 -5.38 28.96 -11.51
N PHE A 4 -5.87 28.79 -10.28
CA PHE A 4 -6.41 27.53 -9.77
C PHE A 4 -7.56 26.99 -10.64
N GLU A 5 -8.56 27.84 -10.92
CA GLU A 5 -9.73 27.45 -11.74
C GLU A 5 -9.30 27.07 -13.16
N ASP A 6 -8.34 27.79 -13.73
CA ASP A 6 -7.85 27.52 -15.09
C ASP A 6 -7.10 26.17 -15.17
N VAL A 7 -6.26 25.85 -14.19
CA VAL A 7 -5.58 24.55 -14.12
C VAL A 7 -6.58 23.43 -13.90
N VAL A 8 -7.50 23.60 -12.95
CA VAL A 8 -8.53 22.60 -12.66
C VAL A 8 -9.40 22.32 -13.88
N ALA A 9 -9.78 23.35 -14.65
CA ALA A 9 -10.54 23.19 -15.88
C ALA A 9 -9.79 22.33 -16.92
N ARG A 10 -8.49 22.58 -17.13
CA ARG A 10 -7.66 21.78 -18.06
C ARG A 10 -7.50 20.33 -17.60
N VAL A 11 -7.33 20.11 -16.29
CA VAL A 11 -7.31 18.74 -15.75
C VAL A 11 -8.65 18.05 -15.99
N ARG A 12 -9.78 18.71 -15.73
CA ARG A 12 -11.14 18.17 -15.96
C ARG A 12 -11.36 17.73 -17.41
N GLU A 13 -10.88 18.48 -18.40
CA GLU A 13 -10.96 18.07 -19.81
C GLU A 13 -10.33 16.70 -20.09
N ARG A 14 -9.29 16.34 -19.31
CA ARG A 14 -8.56 15.07 -19.42
C ARG A 14 -9.20 13.96 -18.58
N VAL A 15 -9.68 14.28 -17.38
CA VAL A 15 -10.15 13.26 -16.40
C VAL A 15 -11.65 12.99 -16.45
N ASP A 16 -12.46 13.93 -16.93
CA ASP A 16 -13.91 13.76 -16.96
C ASP A 16 -14.34 12.92 -18.18
N PRO A 17 -15.10 11.84 -17.97
CA PRO A 17 -15.74 11.13 -19.07
C PRO A 17 -16.69 12.04 -19.85
N THR A 18 -16.63 11.95 -21.18
CA THR A 18 -17.54 12.64 -22.10
C THR A 18 -18.98 12.16 -21.89
N PRO A 19 -19.97 12.95 -22.32
CA PRO A 19 -21.35 12.49 -22.37
C PRO A 19 -21.55 11.19 -23.17
N SER A 20 -20.78 10.97 -24.24
CA SER A 20 -20.85 9.72 -25.04
C SER A 20 -20.33 8.53 -24.25
N GLU A 21 -19.13 8.66 -23.66
CA GLU A 21 -18.53 7.60 -22.83
C GLU A 21 -19.46 7.20 -21.67
N ARG A 22 -20.13 8.17 -21.02
CA ARG A 22 -21.11 7.88 -19.96
C ARG A 22 -22.35 7.16 -20.47
N ALA A 23 -22.84 7.53 -21.65
CA ALA A 23 -24.00 6.90 -22.26
C ALA A 23 -23.69 5.45 -22.66
N GLU A 24 -22.56 5.23 -23.33
CA GLU A 24 -22.07 3.91 -23.73
C GLU A 24 -21.87 2.99 -22.54
N LEU A 25 -21.20 3.47 -21.49
CA LEU A 25 -21.00 2.71 -20.24
C LEU A 25 -22.34 2.36 -19.57
N ARG A 26 -23.28 3.31 -19.50
CA ARG A 26 -24.60 3.07 -18.88
C ARG A 26 -25.39 2.01 -19.67
N GLU A 27 -25.33 2.06 -20.99
CA GLU A 27 -25.97 1.07 -21.85
C GLU A 27 -25.34 -0.32 -21.72
N ALA A 28 -24.01 -0.40 -21.70
CA ALA A 28 -23.27 -1.65 -21.50
C ALA A 28 -23.58 -2.26 -20.11
N ALA A 29 -23.52 -1.45 -19.05
CA ALA A 29 -23.87 -1.88 -17.70
C ALA A 29 -25.33 -2.36 -17.61
N GLY A 30 -26.27 -1.67 -18.27
CA GLY A 30 -27.68 -2.10 -18.32
C GLY A 30 -27.85 -3.45 -19.02
N ARG A 31 -27.13 -3.69 -20.13
CA ARG A 31 -27.13 -5.00 -20.83
C ARG A 31 -26.49 -6.09 -19.98
N LEU A 32 -25.42 -5.79 -19.26
CA LEU A 32 -24.75 -6.73 -18.37
C LEU A 32 -25.63 -7.13 -17.18
N VAL A 33 -26.32 -6.16 -16.56
CA VAL A 33 -27.30 -6.43 -15.50
C VAL A 33 -28.42 -7.34 -16.01
N ALA A 34 -29.03 -7.00 -17.16
CA ALA A 34 -30.07 -7.83 -17.76
C ALA A 34 -29.57 -9.25 -18.07
N ARG A 35 -28.35 -9.39 -18.61
CA ARG A 35 -27.73 -10.70 -18.85
C ARG A 35 -27.52 -11.49 -17.56
N THR A 36 -27.20 -10.81 -16.46
CA THR A 36 -27.03 -11.43 -15.14
C THR A 36 -28.37 -11.88 -14.57
N GLU A 37 -29.42 -11.08 -14.72
CA GLU A 37 -30.79 -11.46 -14.35
C GLU A 37 -31.30 -12.66 -15.16
N ASP A 38 -31.02 -12.70 -16.46
CA ASP A 38 -31.35 -13.85 -17.33
C ASP A 38 -30.61 -15.12 -16.86
N ALA A 39 -29.32 -15.02 -16.51
CA ALA A 39 -28.54 -16.14 -16.02
C ALA A 39 -29.09 -16.68 -14.67
N LEU A 40 -29.50 -15.80 -13.76
CA LEU A 40 -30.16 -16.18 -12.51
C LEU A 40 -31.47 -16.94 -12.78
N ALA A 41 -32.28 -16.46 -13.73
CA ALA A 41 -33.54 -17.09 -14.10
C ALA A 41 -33.33 -18.49 -14.72
N ASP A 42 -32.33 -18.64 -15.60
CA ASP A 42 -31.97 -19.91 -16.22
C ASP A 42 -31.50 -20.95 -15.20
N LEU A 43 -30.76 -20.50 -14.17
CA LEU A 43 -30.29 -21.34 -13.07
C LEU A 43 -31.38 -21.60 -12.00
N GLY A 44 -32.52 -20.89 -12.07
CA GLY A 44 -33.60 -21.01 -11.09
C GLY A 44 -33.22 -20.47 -9.71
N VAL A 45 -32.37 -19.44 -9.67
CA VAL A 45 -31.81 -18.87 -8.44
C VAL A 45 -32.44 -17.52 -8.15
N GLU A 46 -32.93 -17.33 -6.92
CA GLU A 46 -33.47 -16.05 -6.47
C GLU A 46 -32.35 -15.19 -5.88
N ALA A 47 -31.92 -14.18 -6.63
CA ALA A 47 -30.97 -13.16 -6.19
C ALA A 47 -31.29 -11.80 -6.81
N ASP A 48 -30.75 -10.74 -6.22
CA ASP A 48 -30.88 -9.37 -6.71
C ASP A 48 -29.56 -8.90 -7.34
N VAL A 49 -29.63 -8.19 -8.47
CA VAL A 49 -28.44 -7.68 -9.18
C VAL A 49 -28.33 -6.17 -8.97
N MET A 50 -27.17 -5.71 -8.52
CA MET A 50 -26.90 -4.30 -8.29
C MET A 50 -25.58 -3.87 -8.92
N GLN A 51 -25.62 -2.84 -9.77
CA GLN A 51 -24.41 -2.14 -10.19
C GLN A 51 -23.89 -1.26 -9.05
N VAL A 52 -22.62 -1.42 -8.69
CA VAL A 52 -21.95 -0.66 -7.64
C VAL A 52 -20.68 0.02 -8.19
N GLY A 53 -19.77 0.44 -7.32
CA GLY A 53 -18.49 1.01 -7.75
C GLY A 53 -18.56 2.42 -8.31
N SER A 54 -17.40 2.89 -8.79
CA SER A 54 -17.23 4.28 -9.23
C SER A 54 -18.01 4.60 -10.51
N THR A 55 -18.25 3.58 -11.36
CA THR A 55 -19.05 3.72 -12.58
C THR A 55 -20.53 3.90 -12.29
N ALA A 56 -21.09 3.19 -11.30
CA ALA A 56 -22.48 3.40 -10.86
C ALA A 56 -22.72 4.78 -10.22
N ARG A 57 -21.67 5.36 -9.62
CA ARG A 57 -21.71 6.66 -8.92
C ARG A 57 -21.23 7.84 -9.78
N GLY A 58 -20.85 7.60 -11.03
CA GLY A 58 -20.32 8.65 -11.91
C GLY A 58 -18.95 9.20 -11.52
N THR A 59 -18.25 8.60 -10.56
CA THR A 59 -16.97 9.08 -9.99
C THR A 59 -15.73 8.44 -10.61
N TRP A 60 -15.86 7.75 -11.75
CA TRP A 60 -14.77 7.09 -12.46
C TRP A 60 -13.94 8.09 -13.30
N VAL A 61 -12.62 7.94 -13.28
CA VAL A 61 -11.69 8.78 -14.05
C VAL A 61 -11.64 8.26 -15.49
N ARG A 62 -11.62 9.13 -16.51
CA ARG A 62 -11.50 8.69 -17.91
C ARG A 62 -10.31 7.72 -18.07
N GLY A 63 -10.56 6.61 -18.76
CA GLY A 63 -9.57 5.56 -19.01
C GLY A 63 -9.53 4.47 -17.94
N ASP A 64 -10.16 4.69 -16.79
CA ASP A 64 -10.23 3.78 -15.65
C ASP A 64 -11.69 3.33 -15.50
N ARG A 65 -12.07 2.27 -16.23
CA ARG A 65 -13.47 1.93 -16.53
C ARG A 65 -13.80 0.47 -16.28
N ASP A 66 -14.18 0.19 -15.04
CA ASP A 66 -14.60 -1.14 -14.60
C ASP A 66 -16.10 -1.13 -14.25
N ILE A 67 -16.82 -2.18 -14.66
CA ILE A 67 -18.24 -2.37 -14.31
C ILE A 67 -18.32 -3.38 -13.17
N ASP A 68 -18.55 -2.88 -11.96
CA ASP A 68 -18.79 -3.70 -10.77
C ASP A 68 -20.26 -4.11 -10.70
N VAL A 69 -20.55 -5.41 -10.81
CA VAL A 69 -21.90 -5.97 -10.67
C VAL A 69 -21.93 -6.93 -9.48
N PHE A 70 -22.76 -6.60 -8.49
CA PHE A 70 -22.94 -7.41 -7.30
C PHE A 70 -24.21 -8.25 -7.42
N VAL A 71 -24.08 -9.55 -7.19
CA VAL A 71 -25.21 -10.48 -7.14
C VAL A 71 -25.48 -10.80 -5.67
N ARG A 72 -26.65 -10.37 -5.17
CA ARG A 72 -27.01 -10.34 -3.76
C ARG A 72 -27.95 -11.49 -3.42
N PHE A 73 -27.41 -12.49 -2.77
CA PHE A 73 -28.09 -13.73 -2.42
C PHE A 73 -28.75 -13.66 -1.03
N ASP A 74 -29.60 -14.63 -0.72
CA ASP A 74 -30.23 -14.73 0.59
C ASP A 74 -29.19 -14.94 1.72
N PRO A 75 -29.25 -14.19 2.84
CA PRO A 75 -28.32 -14.33 3.96
C PRO A 75 -28.36 -15.69 4.66
N ASP A 76 -29.41 -16.50 4.48
CA ASP A 76 -29.50 -17.85 5.04
C ASP A 76 -28.71 -18.91 4.23
N LEU A 77 -28.18 -18.54 3.06
CA LEU A 77 -27.33 -19.42 2.26
C LEU A 77 -25.97 -19.66 2.93
N SER A 78 -25.48 -20.90 2.88
CA SER A 78 -24.12 -21.20 3.32
C SER A 78 -23.10 -20.49 2.45
N ARG A 79 -21.93 -20.19 3.02
CA ARG A 79 -20.79 -19.60 2.29
C ARG A 79 -20.41 -20.42 1.05
N GLU A 80 -20.35 -21.75 1.19
CA GLU A 80 -20.07 -22.67 0.07
C GLU A 80 -21.13 -22.54 -1.05
N ALA A 81 -22.42 -22.44 -0.70
CA ALA A 81 -23.47 -22.26 -1.69
C ALA A 81 -23.42 -20.88 -2.36
N LEU A 82 -23.06 -19.82 -1.62
CA LEU A 82 -22.85 -18.48 -2.18
C LEU A 82 -21.73 -18.50 -3.23
N GLU A 83 -20.62 -19.17 -2.91
CA GLU A 83 -19.45 -19.30 -3.79
C GLU A 83 -19.81 -20.09 -5.06
N ASP A 84 -20.41 -21.28 -4.90
CA ASP A 84 -20.82 -22.12 -6.03
C ASP A 84 -21.82 -21.43 -6.97
N LEU A 85 -22.86 -20.81 -6.40
CA LEU A 85 -23.88 -20.10 -7.19
C LEU A 85 -23.31 -18.83 -7.82
N GLY A 86 -22.49 -18.07 -7.09
CA GLY A 86 -21.82 -16.87 -7.57
C GLY A 86 -20.94 -17.16 -8.78
N LEU A 87 -20.11 -18.20 -8.69
CA LEU A 87 -19.27 -18.65 -9.79
C LEU A 87 -20.07 -19.21 -10.96
N ALA A 88 -21.15 -19.97 -10.70
CA ALA A 88 -22.01 -20.48 -11.77
C ALA A 88 -22.66 -19.34 -12.57
N VAL A 89 -23.20 -18.33 -11.88
CA VAL A 89 -23.76 -17.13 -12.53
C VAL A 89 -22.65 -16.37 -13.26
N GLY A 90 -21.52 -16.13 -12.60
CA GLY A 90 -20.39 -15.42 -13.18
C GLY A 90 -19.88 -16.06 -14.48
N ASN A 91 -19.66 -17.36 -14.48
CA ASN A 91 -19.18 -18.12 -15.64
C ASN A 91 -20.22 -18.17 -16.79
N GLN A 92 -21.52 -18.11 -16.49
CA GLN A 92 -22.56 -18.00 -17.51
C GLN A 92 -22.63 -16.59 -18.14
N VAL A 93 -22.42 -15.55 -17.34
CA VAL A 93 -22.42 -14.15 -17.77
C VAL A 93 -21.12 -13.79 -18.50
N LEU A 94 -19.98 -14.31 -18.05
CA LEU A 94 -18.64 -14.05 -18.57
C LEU A 94 -17.94 -15.38 -18.91
N PRO A 95 -18.30 -16.03 -20.03
CA PRO A 95 -17.79 -17.37 -20.38
C PRO A 95 -16.28 -17.42 -20.66
N ASP A 96 -15.71 -16.29 -21.06
CA ASP A 96 -14.26 -16.13 -21.27
C ASP A 96 -13.57 -15.48 -20.04
N GLY A 97 -14.30 -15.32 -18.94
CA GLY A 97 -13.77 -14.79 -17.68
C GLY A 97 -12.94 -15.82 -16.92
N HIS A 98 -12.29 -15.36 -15.86
CA HIS A 98 -11.54 -16.18 -14.92
C HIS A 98 -11.95 -15.87 -13.49
N GLU A 99 -11.71 -16.84 -12.61
CA GLU A 99 -12.04 -16.73 -11.19
C GLU A 99 -10.90 -16.03 -10.45
N GLU A 100 -11.21 -14.98 -9.71
CA GLU A 100 -10.28 -14.29 -8.80
C GLU A 100 -10.76 -14.45 -7.35
N TYR A 101 -9.86 -14.25 -6.39
CA TYR A 101 -10.15 -14.44 -4.97
C TYR A 101 -9.82 -13.18 -4.16
N ALA A 102 -10.82 -12.68 -3.43
CA ALA A 102 -10.67 -11.66 -2.41
C ALA A 102 -11.07 -12.21 -1.03
N GLU A 103 -12.28 -11.89 -0.54
CA GLU A 103 -12.87 -12.55 0.65
C GLU A 103 -13.54 -13.88 0.25
N HIS A 104 -14.13 -13.90 -0.94
CA HIS A 104 -14.73 -15.05 -1.60
C HIS A 104 -14.34 -15.01 -3.09
N PRO A 105 -14.39 -16.14 -3.80
CA PRO A 105 -14.20 -16.16 -5.24
C PRO A 105 -15.26 -15.33 -5.98
N TYR A 106 -14.83 -14.64 -7.02
CA TYR A 106 -15.67 -13.88 -7.94
C TYR A 106 -15.19 -14.09 -9.38
N VAL A 107 -16.03 -13.75 -10.36
CA VAL A 107 -15.65 -13.88 -11.77
C VAL A 107 -15.28 -12.51 -12.32
N LYS A 108 -14.07 -12.43 -12.87
CA LYS A 108 -13.58 -11.28 -13.60
C LYS A 108 -13.53 -11.59 -15.09
N GLY A 109 -13.85 -10.61 -15.93
CA GLY A 109 -13.75 -10.79 -17.36
C GLY A 109 -14.03 -9.51 -18.12
N THR A 110 -14.30 -9.64 -19.41
CA THR A 110 -14.60 -8.50 -20.28
C THR A 110 -16.00 -8.59 -20.87
N PHE A 111 -16.67 -7.45 -20.96
CA PHE A 111 -17.97 -7.32 -21.62
C PHE A 111 -18.00 -6.06 -22.48
N GLU A 112 -18.17 -6.22 -23.79
CA GLU A 112 -18.21 -5.11 -24.76
C GLU A 112 -17.01 -4.15 -24.67
N GLY A 113 -15.84 -4.67 -24.28
CA GLY A 113 -14.61 -3.89 -24.13
C GLY A 113 -14.44 -3.16 -22.79
N TYR A 114 -15.30 -3.46 -21.81
CA TYR A 114 -15.15 -3.05 -20.41
C TYR A 114 -14.67 -4.22 -19.56
N GLU A 115 -13.77 -3.94 -18.61
CA GLU A 115 -13.47 -4.89 -17.54
C GLU A 115 -14.68 -4.98 -16.61
N VAL A 116 -14.97 -6.19 -16.13
CA VAL A 116 -16.15 -6.50 -15.32
C VAL A 116 -15.74 -7.37 -14.15
N ASP A 117 -16.16 -6.96 -12.97
CA ASP A 117 -16.10 -7.78 -11.76
C ASP A 117 -17.53 -8.16 -11.36
N LEU A 118 -17.84 -9.46 -11.41
CA LEU A 118 -19.13 -10.01 -11.00
C LEU A 118 -18.97 -10.71 -9.63
N VAL A 119 -19.41 -10.01 -8.59
CA VAL A 119 -19.11 -10.35 -7.19
C VAL A 119 -20.36 -10.88 -6.48
N PRO A 120 -20.35 -12.11 -5.94
CA PRO A 120 -21.41 -12.60 -5.09
C PRO A 120 -21.32 -12.00 -3.68
N CYS A 121 -22.46 -11.64 -3.08
CA CYS A 121 -22.53 -11.16 -1.70
C CYS A 121 -23.90 -11.46 -1.07
N TYR A 122 -24.02 -11.22 0.23
CA TYR A 122 -25.28 -11.39 0.95
C TYR A 122 -26.16 -10.14 0.96
N ARG A 123 -27.46 -10.34 0.76
CA ARG A 123 -28.51 -9.31 0.85
C ARG A 123 -28.95 -9.13 2.32
N VAL A 124 -28.05 -8.60 3.14
CA VAL A 124 -28.32 -8.30 4.56
C VAL A 124 -29.17 -7.03 4.74
N GLY A 125 -29.79 -6.86 5.91
CA GLY A 125 -30.68 -5.74 6.20
C GLY A 125 -29.95 -4.44 6.59
N ALA A 126 -28.77 -4.57 7.20
CA ALA A 126 -27.91 -3.45 7.58
C ALA A 126 -26.42 -3.78 7.37
N ALA A 127 -25.60 -2.75 7.17
CA ALA A 127 -24.14 -2.89 7.04
C ALA A 127 -23.45 -3.42 8.32
N THR A 128 -24.10 -3.37 9.47
CA THR A 128 -23.64 -4.00 10.72
C THR A 128 -23.96 -5.49 10.80
N GLU A 129 -24.77 -6.03 9.88
CA GLU A 129 -25.19 -7.43 9.82
C GLU A 129 -24.42 -8.23 8.75
N ILE A 130 -23.40 -7.63 8.15
CA ILE A 130 -22.59 -8.24 7.10
C ILE A 130 -21.97 -9.56 7.58
N GLN A 131 -21.85 -10.52 6.67
CA GLN A 131 -21.16 -11.79 6.92
C GLN A 131 -19.76 -11.79 6.29
N SER A 132 -19.55 -10.91 5.31
CA SER A 132 -18.31 -10.70 4.58
C SER A 132 -18.04 -9.20 4.38
N ALA A 133 -16.79 -8.84 4.09
CA ALA A 133 -16.45 -7.44 3.82
C ALA A 133 -17.16 -6.87 2.57
N VAL A 134 -17.46 -7.72 1.57
CA VAL A 134 -18.08 -7.31 0.30
C VAL A 134 -19.56 -6.97 0.45
N ASP A 135 -20.26 -7.54 1.43
CA ASP A 135 -21.68 -7.25 1.73
C ASP A 135 -21.90 -5.77 2.11
N ARG A 136 -20.85 -5.04 2.49
CA ARG A 136 -20.91 -3.61 2.83
C ARG A 136 -21.02 -2.71 1.60
N THR A 137 -20.45 -3.13 0.47
CA THR A 137 -20.34 -2.31 -0.76
C THR A 137 -21.70 -1.81 -1.29
N PRO A 138 -22.80 -2.59 -1.29
CA PRO A 138 -24.13 -2.09 -1.64
C PRO A 138 -24.59 -0.90 -0.79
N PHE A 139 -24.33 -0.92 0.52
CA PHE A 139 -24.69 0.20 1.42
C PHE A 139 -23.87 1.45 1.13
N HIS A 140 -22.57 1.30 0.86
CA HIS A 140 -21.71 2.41 0.43
C HIS A 140 -22.23 3.05 -0.85
N ASN A 141 -22.66 2.22 -1.80
CA ASN A 141 -23.19 2.68 -3.08
C ASN A 141 -24.48 3.49 -2.87
N VAL A 142 -25.43 2.98 -2.09
CA VAL A 142 -26.68 3.68 -1.77
C VAL A 142 -26.38 5.01 -1.06
N TYR A 143 -25.56 4.98 0.00
CA TYR A 143 -25.24 6.16 0.80
C TYR A 143 -24.72 7.32 -0.04
N LEU A 144 -23.76 7.03 -0.93
CA LEU A 144 -23.13 8.04 -1.78
C LEU A 144 -24.02 8.47 -2.95
N ARG A 145 -24.77 7.56 -3.60
CA ARG A 145 -25.64 7.93 -4.73
C ARG A 145 -26.74 8.92 -4.34
N GLU A 146 -27.20 8.87 -3.10
CA GLU A 146 -28.22 9.80 -2.59
C GLU A 146 -27.66 11.19 -2.28
N ARG A 147 -26.34 11.33 -2.13
CA ARG A 147 -25.68 12.52 -1.59
C ARG A 147 -24.72 13.20 -2.57
N LEU A 148 -24.10 12.46 -3.48
CA LEU A 148 -23.24 13.01 -4.51
C LEU A 148 -24.07 13.72 -5.58
N THR A 149 -23.65 14.93 -5.91
CA THR A 149 -24.18 15.71 -7.03
C THR A 149 -23.20 15.65 -8.19
N ASP A 150 -23.63 15.95 -9.42
CA ASP A 150 -22.75 16.00 -10.61
C ASP A 150 -21.49 16.86 -10.38
N ALA A 151 -21.60 17.93 -9.58
CA ALA A 151 -20.48 18.79 -9.20
C ALA A 151 -19.48 18.07 -8.28
N LEU A 152 -19.98 17.40 -7.24
CA LEU A 152 -19.14 16.61 -6.33
C LEU A 152 -18.53 15.40 -7.04
N GLU A 153 -19.25 14.75 -7.96
CA GLU A 153 -18.69 13.68 -8.77
C GLU A 153 -17.47 14.13 -9.58
N ALA A 154 -17.50 15.35 -10.14
CA ALA A 154 -16.36 15.94 -10.84
C ALA A 154 -15.19 16.23 -9.90
N ASP A 155 -15.47 16.69 -8.69
CA ASP A 155 -14.44 16.92 -7.67
C ASP A 155 -13.83 15.64 -7.13
N VAL A 156 -14.60 14.55 -7.04
CA VAL A 156 -14.06 13.22 -6.73
C VAL A 156 -13.08 12.79 -7.81
N ARG A 157 -13.42 12.92 -9.10
CA ARG A 157 -12.50 12.55 -10.20
C ARG A 157 -11.20 13.36 -10.15
N LEU A 158 -11.31 14.65 -9.85
CA LEU A 158 -10.14 15.51 -9.63
C LEU A 158 -9.29 15.03 -8.45
N LEU A 159 -9.90 14.74 -7.30
CA LEU A 159 -9.16 14.27 -6.13
C LEU A 159 -8.51 12.91 -6.38
N LYS A 160 -9.20 11.97 -7.05
CA LYS A 160 -8.61 10.69 -7.48
C LYS A 160 -7.39 10.92 -8.35
N GLN A 161 -7.50 11.77 -9.38
CA GLN A 161 -6.36 12.06 -10.26
C GLN A 161 -5.22 12.75 -9.52
N PHE A 162 -5.53 13.68 -8.61
CA PHE A 162 -4.53 14.36 -7.79
C PHE A 162 -3.76 13.35 -6.94
N LEU A 163 -4.49 12.47 -6.23
CA LEU A 163 -3.91 11.41 -5.42
C LEU A 163 -3.07 10.43 -6.26
N LYS A 164 -3.52 10.07 -7.47
CA LYS A 164 -2.73 9.25 -8.42
C LYS A 164 -1.43 9.95 -8.80
N GLY A 165 -1.51 11.22 -9.20
CA GLY A 165 -0.35 12.00 -9.63
C GLY A 165 0.70 12.19 -8.54
N VAL A 166 0.30 12.28 -7.26
CA VAL A 166 1.25 12.40 -6.15
C VAL A 166 1.70 11.04 -5.57
N GLY A 167 1.13 9.92 -6.03
CA GLY A 167 1.47 8.58 -5.54
C GLY A 167 0.80 8.19 -4.22
N ALA A 168 -0.40 8.73 -3.96
CA ALA A 168 -1.18 8.51 -2.73
C ALA A 168 -2.52 7.80 -2.96
N TYR A 169 -2.88 7.44 -4.19
CA TYR A 169 -4.12 6.74 -4.51
C TYR A 169 -3.94 5.22 -4.49
N GLY A 170 -4.82 4.51 -3.80
CA GLY A 170 -4.79 3.05 -3.68
C GLY A 170 -4.77 2.58 -2.23
N SER A 171 -5.66 1.66 -1.87
CA SER A 171 -5.76 1.08 -0.53
C SER A 171 -5.04 -0.25 -0.36
N ASP A 172 -4.34 -0.70 -1.41
CA ASP A 172 -3.47 -1.86 -1.37
C ASP A 172 -2.35 -1.66 -0.34
N LEU A 173 -1.81 -2.77 0.15
CA LEU A 173 -0.80 -2.76 1.20
C LEU A 173 0.56 -2.31 0.68
N ARG A 174 0.79 -2.21 -0.64
CA ARG A 174 1.98 -1.60 -1.24
C ARG A 174 1.95 -0.07 -1.08
N THR A 175 0.83 0.55 -1.40
CA THR A 175 0.65 2.02 -1.43
C THR A 175 0.26 2.58 -0.06
N GLN A 176 -0.61 1.87 0.67
CA GLN A 176 -1.19 2.31 1.94
C GLN A 176 -1.81 3.71 1.87
N GLY A 177 -2.46 4.02 0.75
CA GLY A 177 -3.00 5.33 0.41
C GLY A 177 -4.51 5.40 0.52
N PHE A 178 -5.08 6.37 -0.20
CA PHE A 178 -6.49 6.72 -0.15
C PHE A 178 -7.29 5.87 -1.13
N SER A 179 -8.29 5.14 -0.63
CA SER A 179 -9.22 4.38 -1.48
C SER A 179 -10.18 5.30 -2.25
N GLY A 180 -10.81 4.77 -3.30
CA GLY A 180 -11.87 5.48 -4.02
C GLY A 180 -13.04 5.87 -3.11
N TYR A 181 -13.46 4.97 -2.22
CA TYR A 181 -14.53 5.24 -1.26
C TYR A 181 -14.14 6.31 -0.24
N LEU A 182 -12.91 6.27 0.30
CA LEU A 182 -12.41 7.31 1.21
C LEU A 182 -12.37 8.68 0.51
N THR A 183 -11.91 8.72 -0.74
CA THR A 183 -11.87 9.93 -1.56
C THR A 183 -13.28 10.53 -1.72
N GLU A 184 -14.28 9.69 -2.00
CA GLU A 184 -15.68 10.10 -2.14
C GLU A 184 -16.24 10.68 -0.84
N LEU A 185 -15.94 10.06 0.31
CA LEU A 185 -16.33 10.57 1.62
C LEU A 185 -15.67 11.90 1.96
N LEU A 186 -14.37 12.06 1.68
CA LEU A 186 -13.66 13.32 1.95
C LEU A 186 -14.24 14.47 1.11
N VAL A 187 -14.50 14.26 -0.18
CA VAL A 187 -15.13 15.30 -1.03
C VAL A 187 -16.53 15.63 -0.55
N LEU A 188 -17.32 14.62 -0.15
CA LEU A 188 -18.65 14.84 0.38
C LEU A 188 -18.63 15.63 1.71
N GLU A 189 -17.73 15.28 2.62
CA GLU A 189 -17.57 15.91 3.94
C GLU A 189 -17.13 17.37 3.82
N TYR A 190 -16.13 17.66 3.00
CA TYR A 190 -15.58 19.00 2.86
C TYR A 190 -16.30 19.87 1.82
N GLY A 191 -17.09 19.26 0.93
CA GLY A 191 -17.93 19.97 -0.03
C GLY A 191 -17.27 20.29 -1.38
N GLY A 192 -16.12 19.69 -1.69
CA GLY A 192 -15.45 19.88 -2.98
C GLY A 192 -13.95 19.57 -2.96
N PHE A 193 -13.33 19.55 -4.13
CA PHE A 193 -11.90 19.23 -4.29
C PHE A 193 -11.01 20.27 -3.60
N ARG A 194 -11.31 21.55 -3.81
CA ARG A 194 -10.52 22.65 -3.23
C ARG A 194 -10.62 22.63 -1.71
N GLU A 195 -11.80 22.41 -1.18
CA GLU A 195 -12.12 22.40 0.24
C GLU A 195 -11.38 21.25 0.95
N VAL A 196 -11.29 20.06 0.30
CA VAL A 196 -10.44 18.97 0.80
C VAL A 196 -8.98 19.41 0.90
N LEU A 197 -8.42 20.05 -0.12
CA LEU A 197 -7.02 20.50 -0.08
C LEU A 197 -6.80 21.60 0.97
N GLU A 198 -7.72 22.55 1.08
CA GLU A 198 -7.65 23.62 2.07
C GLU A 198 -7.72 23.08 3.51
N ALA A 199 -8.48 22.02 3.74
CA ALA A 199 -8.47 21.32 5.03
C ALA A 199 -7.18 20.49 5.23
N ALA A 200 -6.80 19.70 4.22
CA ALA A 200 -5.65 18.79 4.31
C ALA A 200 -4.33 19.51 4.60
N ARG A 201 -4.12 20.70 4.01
CA ARG A 201 -2.92 21.50 4.29
C ARG A 201 -2.75 21.89 5.76
N ASP A 202 -3.85 21.93 6.52
CA ASP A 202 -3.90 22.39 7.92
C ASP A 202 -4.19 21.25 8.91
N TRP A 203 -4.34 20.00 8.43
CA TRP A 203 -4.54 18.82 9.28
C TRP A 203 -3.45 18.65 10.35
N GLN A 204 -3.88 18.22 11.54
CA GLN A 204 -3.00 17.87 12.67
C GLN A 204 -3.27 16.41 13.08
N PRO A 205 -2.52 15.43 12.55
CA PRO A 205 -2.75 14.03 12.85
C PRO A 205 -2.63 13.71 14.36
N PRO A 206 -3.53 12.88 14.93
CA PRO A 206 -4.60 12.16 14.24
C PRO A 206 -5.78 13.08 13.88
N VAL A 207 -6.25 12.98 12.63
CA VAL A 207 -7.45 13.67 12.13
C VAL A 207 -8.64 12.72 12.25
N LYS A 208 -9.78 13.20 12.74
CA LYS A 208 -10.97 12.37 12.98
C LYS A 208 -12.21 12.98 12.32
N HIS A 209 -12.88 12.18 11.49
CA HIS A 209 -14.15 12.49 10.85
C HIS A 209 -15.16 11.40 11.19
N ASP A 210 -16.34 11.84 11.64
CA ASP A 210 -17.47 10.97 11.94
C ASP A 210 -18.73 11.61 11.34
N PRO A 211 -19.02 11.37 10.05
CA PRO A 211 -20.07 12.08 9.31
C PRO A 211 -21.46 11.91 9.91
N GLU A 212 -21.73 10.76 10.53
CA GLU A 212 -23.04 10.42 11.12
C GLU A 212 -23.03 10.55 12.65
N ALA A 213 -21.93 11.00 13.26
CA ALA A 213 -21.75 11.14 14.71
C ALA A 213 -22.11 9.86 15.49
N HIS A 214 -21.73 8.70 14.96
CA HIS A 214 -22.17 7.38 15.42
C HIS A 214 -21.02 6.43 15.83
N ALA A 215 -19.78 6.92 15.90
CA ALA A 215 -18.62 6.09 16.23
C ALA A 215 -18.84 5.18 17.46
N ALA A 216 -18.64 3.88 17.27
CA ALA A 216 -18.72 2.87 18.33
C ALA A 216 -17.33 2.32 18.72
N ALA A 217 -16.30 2.59 17.90
CA ALA A 217 -14.92 2.17 18.13
C ALA A 217 -13.94 3.36 18.13
N THR A 218 -12.76 3.15 18.75
CA THR A 218 -11.67 4.13 18.78
C THR A 218 -10.46 3.62 18.02
N PHE A 219 -9.82 4.51 17.26
CA PHE A 219 -8.66 4.20 16.43
C PHE A 219 -7.51 5.17 16.71
N ASP A 220 -6.27 4.67 16.56
CA ASP A 220 -5.01 5.40 16.75
C ASP A 220 -4.31 5.75 15.41
N ASP A 221 -5.02 5.54 14.30
CA ASP A 221 -4.56 5.83 12.95
C ASP A 221 -4.35 7.34 12.73
N PRO A 222 -3.47 7.75 11.80
CA PRO A 222 -3.24 9.18 11.51
C PRO A 222 -4.44 9.89 10.90
N LEU A 223 -5.30 9.13 10.22
CA LEU A 223 -6.58 9.57 9.69
C LEU A 223 -7.63 8.53 10.10
N VAL A 224 -8.68 9.00 10.75
CA VAL A 224 -9.83 8.20 11.14
C VAL A 224 -11.05 8.79 10.46
N VAL A 225 -11.65 8.03 9.54
CA VAL A 225 -12.92 8.38 8.92
C VAL A 225 -13.88 7.24 9.23
N ILE A 226 -14.84 7.50 10.12
CA ILE A 226 -15.84 6.51 10.50
C ILE A 226 -16.73 6.25 9.29
N ASP A 227 -16.93 4.97 8.99
CA ASP A 227 -17.79 4.56 7.90
C ASP A 227 -19.24 4.93 8.23
N PRO A 228 -19.91 5.78 7.44
CA PRO A 228 -21.27 6.23 7.74
C PRO A 228 -22.30 5.08 7.73
N THR A 229 -21.93 3.91 7.20
CA THR A 229 -22.77 2.70 7.22
C THR A 229 -22.39 1.73 8.35
N ASP A 230 -21.22 1.89 8.97
CA ASP A 230 -20.68 0.96 9.96
C ASP A 230 -19.89 1.71 11.06
N PRO A 231 -20.48 1.91 12.26
CA PRO A 231 -19.87 2.71 13.32
C PRO A 231 -18.59 2.11 13.93
N GLU A 232 -18.28 0.85 13.64
CA GLU A 232 -17.11 0.13 14.15
C GLU A 232 -15.95 0.09 13.13
N ARG A 233 -16.09 0.77 11.98
CA ARG A 233 -15.10 0.74 10.90
C ARG A 233 -14.43 2.09 10.66
N ASN A 234 -13.10 2.08 10.62
CA ASN A 234 -12.30 3.16 10.05
C ASN A 234 -12.07 2.90 8.55
N VAL A 235 -12.63 3.75 7.68
CA VAL A 235 -12.43 3.69 6.21
C VAL A 235 -10.97 3.95 5.83
N ALA A 236 -10.25 4.71 6.65
CA ALA A 236 -8.86 5.10 6.43
C ALA A 236 -7.84 4.21 7.15
N ALA A 237 -8.23 3.01 7.62
CA ALA A 237 -7.38 2.12 8.42
C ALA A 237 -6.04 1.74 7.75
N VAL A 238 -5.99 1.69 6.42
CA VAL A 238 -4.76 1.38 5.66
C VAL A 238 -3.92 2.61 5.35
N VAL A 239 -4.43 3.84 5.57
CA VAL A 239 -3.75 5.08 5.19
C VAL A 239 -2.56 5.32 6.12
N SER A 240 -1.35 5.29 5.57
CA SER A 240 -0.13 5.47 6.36
C SER A 240 0.08 6.93 6.78
N ARG A 241 0.90 7.14 7.82
CA ARG A 241 1.32 8.50 8.25
C ARG A 241 2.01 9.26 7.13
N GLU A 242 2.79 8.55 6.31
CA GLU A 242 3.48 9.11 5.14
C GLU A 242 2.47 9.60 4.11
N GLN A 243 1.44 8.81 3.79
CA GLN A 243 0.43 9.19 2.79
C GLN A 243 -0.43 10.37 3.25
N VAL A 244 -0.76 10.46 4.55
CA VAL A 244 -1.39 11.67 5.10
C VAL A 244 -0.47 12.88 4.89
N ALA A 245 0.80 12.78 5.30
CA ALA A 245 1.77 13.88 5.16
C ALA A 245 2.02 14.29 3.70
N ARG A 246 2.05 13.33 2.78
CA ARG A 246 2.17 13.53 1.33
C ARG A 246 1.00 14.36 0.79
N LEU A 247 -0.25 14.01 1.14
CA LEU A 247 -1.42 14.81 0.78
C LEU A 247 -1.32 16.23 1.35
N GLN A 248 -0.90 16.40 2.62
CA GLN A 248 -0.72 17.74 3.19
C GLN A 248 0.33 18.57 2.43
N HIS A 249 1.46 17.95 2.07
CA HIS A 249 2.53 18.61 1.34
C HIS A 249 2.02 19.10 -0.03
N TYR A 250 1.46 18.19 -0.83
CA TYR A 250 1.02 18.54 -2.17
C TYR A 250 -0.22 19.44 -2.18
N ALA A 251 -1.08 19.38 -1.16
CA ALA A 251 -2.14 20.36 -0.98
C ALA A 251 -1.57 21.78 -0.80
N ARG A 252 -0.52 21.96 0.02
CA ARG A 252 0.17 23.25 0.18
C ARG A 252 0.83 23.72 -1.11
N VAL A 253 1.51 22.81 -1.81
CA VAL A 253 2.17 23.12 -3.10
C VAL A 253 1.13 23.58 -4.13
N PHE A 254 0.09 22.79 -4.34
CA PHE A 254 -0.89 23.07 -5.37
C PHE A 254 -1.75 24.30 -5.08
N LEU A 255 -2.11 24.55 -3.82
CA LEU A 255 -2.85 25.76 -3.45
C LEU A 255 -2.01 27.04 -3.57
N ALA A 256 -0.67 26.93 -3.43
CA ALA A 256 0.24 28.05 -3.55
C ALA A 256 0.60 28.36 -5.02
N ASP A 257 0.85 27.32 -5.82
CA ASP A 257 1.26 27.41 -7.22
C ASP A 257 0.58 26.29 -8.04
N PRO A 258 -0.67 26.52 -8.52
CA PRO A 258 -1.43 25.50 -9.23
C PRO A 258 -0.74 25.05 -10.52
N SER A 259 -0.56 23.74 -10.70
CA SER A 259 0.08 23.15 -11.89
C SER A 259 -0.55 21.81 -12.27
N GLU A 260 -0.58 21.48 -13.57
CA GLU A 260 -1.02 20.16 -14.04
C GLU A 260 -0.02 19.04 -13.70
N ALA A 261 1.25 19.39 -13.42
CA ALA A 261 2.31 18.42 -13.17
C ALA A 261 2.10 17.58 -11.90
N VAL A 262 1.34 18.08 -10.91
CA VAL A 262 1.00 17.29 -9.71
C VAL A 262 -0.09 16.25 -9.96
N PHE A 263 -0.88 16.42 -11.03
CA PHE A 263 -1.87 15.43 -11.48
C PHE A 263 -1.25 14.43 -12.45
N PHE A 264 -0.28 14.88 -13.25
CA PHE A 264 0.36 14.10 -14.30
C PHE A 264 1.88 14.31 -14.22
N PRO A 265 2.56 13.68 -13.25
CA PRO A 265 4.01 13.77 -13.15
C PRO A 265 4.68 13.13 -14.36
N ASP A 266 5.82 13.69 -14.78
CA ASP A 266 6.65 13.06 -15.79
C ASP A 266 7.19 11.72 -15.25
N SER A 267 7.17 10.68 -16.09
CA SER A 267 7.76 9.39 -15.72
C SER A 267 9.27 9.57 -15.54
N ARG A 268 9.80 9.10 -14.41
CA ARG A 268 11.26 9.05 -14.22
C ARG A 268 11.86 8.09 -15.23
N LEU A 269 12.99 8.48 -15.83
CA LEU A 269 13.76 7.56 -16.65
C LEU A 269 14.34 6.48 -15.75
N ALA A 270 14.17 5.22 -16.16
CA ALA A 270 14.81 4.10 -15.50
C ALA A 270 16.32 4.32 -15.50
N LEU A 271 16.96 4.09 -14.34
CA LEU A 271 18.41 4.13 -14.25
C LEU A 271 19.00 2.92 -14.95
N ASP A 272 20.16 3.10 -15.57
CA ASP A 272 21.02 1.99 -15.99
C ASP A 272 22.05 1.64 -14.89
N PRO A 273 22.78 0.51 -15.00
CA PRO A 273 23.79 0.15 -14.00
C PRO A 273 24.85 1.23 -13.77
N GLY A 274 25.27 1.94 -14.81
CA GLY A 274 26.26 3.01 -14.72
C GLY A 274 25.75 4.24 -13.95
N ASP A 275 24.46 4.55 -14.08
CA ASP A 275 23.80 5.59 -13.29
C ASP A 275 23.76 5.24 -11.80
N VAL A 276 23.49 3.97 -11.46
CA VAL A 276 23.49 3.48 -10.07
C VAL A 276 24.88 3.60 -9.44
N GLU A 277 25.92 3.12 -10.14
CA GLU A 277 27.31 3.25 -9.68
C GLU A 277 27.70 4.72 -9.48
N SER A 278 27.35 5.57 -10.45
CA SER A 278 27.63 7.00 -10.40
C SER A 278 26.92 7.68 -9.22
N HIS A 279 25.68 7.25 -8.91
CA HIS A 279 24.93 7.75 -7.77
C HIS A 279 25.61 7.43 -6.44
N LEU A 280 25.97 6.15 -6.23
CA LEU A 280 26.63 5.69 -5.00
C LEU A 280 27.99 6.36 -4.82
N ALA A 281 28.80 6.41 -5.89
CA ALA A 281 30.11 7.07 -5.88
C ALA A 281 30.02 8.56 -5.53
N ARG A 282 29.01 9.27 -6.07
CA ARG A 282 28.76 10.69 -5.78
C ARG A 282 28.41 10.92 -4.30
N ARG A 283 27.67 9.99 -3.68
CA ARG A 283 27.29 10.09 -2.26
C ARG A 283 28.38 9.59 -1.31
N GLY A 284 29.28 8.74 -1.80
CA GLY A 284 30.27 8.06 -0.96
C GLY A 284 29.62 7.07 0.01
N THR A 285 28.44 6.54 -0.36
CA THR A 285 27.68 5.57 0.42
C THR A 285 27.88 4.17 -0.16
N ASN A 286 27.50 3.17 0.63
CA ASN A 286 27.51 1.78 0.23
C ASN A 286 26.09 1.27 0.03
N ALA A 287 25.94 0.19 -0.73
CA ALA A 287 24.64 -0.43 -0.95
C ALA A 287 24.72 -1.94 -0.76
N LEU A 288 23.63 -2.50 -0.27
CA LEU A 288 23.44 -3.92 -0.04
C LEU A 288 22.05 -4.30 -0.54
N ALA A 289 21.97 -5.41 -1.26
CA ALA A 289 20.71 -6.00 -1.64
C ALA A 289 20.67 -7.50 -1.35
N VAL A 290 19.52 -7.96 -0.87
CA VAL A 290 19.17 -9.39 -0.78
C VAL A 290 18.14 -9.66 -1.86
N ARG A 291 18.50 -10.41 -2.89
CA ARG A 291 17.66 -10.74 -4.05
C ARG A 291 17.23 -12.21 -3.99
N PHE A 292 15.98 -12.50 -4.33
CA PHE A 292 15.44 -13.86 -4.42
C PHE A 292 14.26 -13.90 -5.41
N ASP A 293 13.86 -15.09 -5.87
CA ASP A 293 12.70 -15.23 -6.74
C ASP A 293 11.42 -14.74 -6.04
N ALA A 294 10.60 -13.93 -6.72
CA ALA A 294 9.37 -13.44 -6.13
C ALA A 294 8.41 -14.62 -5.90
N PRO A 295 7.86 -14.81 -4.69
CA PRO A 295 6.89 -15.87 -4.47
C PRO A 295 5.59 -15.55 -5.21
N ASP A 296 4.92 -16.57 -5.73
CA ASP A 296 3.63 -16.46 -6.42
C ASP A 296 2.51 -16.11 -5.43
N LEU A 297 2.46 -14.85 -5.06
CA LEU A 297 1.54 -14.25 -4.09
C LEU A 297 1.03 -12.94 -4.66
N VAL A 298 -0.24 -12.63 -4.36
CA VAL A 298 -0.79 -11.29 -4.63
C VAL A 298 -0.03 -10.22 -3.84
N GLU A 299 0.04 -8.99 -4.38
CA GLU A 299 0.82 -7.89 -3.78
C GLU A 299 0.46 -7.63 -2.30
N ASP A 300 -0.82 -7.76 -1.95
CA ASP A 300 -1.31 -7.56 -0.58
C ASP A 300 -0.80 -8.61 0.42
N GLN A 301 -0.37 -9.79 -0.05
CA GLN A 301 0.31 -10.77 0.78
C GLN A 301 1.83 -10.62 0.73
N LEU A 302 2.37 -10.19 -0.41
CA LEU A 302 3.81 -10.04 -0.64
C LEU A 302 4.41 -8.82 0.08
N TYR A 303 3.88 -7.63 -0.14
CA TYR A 303 4.47 -6.37 0.37
C TYR A 303 4.50 -6.26 1.91
N PRO A 304 3.52 -6.79 2.68
CA PRO A 304 3.68 -6.88 4.15
C PRO A 304 4.87 -7.76 4.57
N GLN A 305 5.10 -8.87 3.87
CA GLN A 305 6.23 -9.76 4.14
C GLN A 305 7.56 -9.10 3.79
N LEU A 306 7.65 -8.46 2.61
CA LEU A 306 8.83 -7.70 2.21
C LEU A 306 9.16 -6.57 3.20
N ARG A 307 8.16 -5.80 3.63
CA ARG A 307 8.36 -4.73 4.64
C ARG A 307 8.81 -5.28 5.98
N ARG A 308 8.24 -6.40 6.44
CA ARG A 308 8.69 -7.07 7.67
C ARG A 308 10.14 -7.50 7.55
N SER A 309 10.51 -8.18 6.47
CA SER A 309 11.88 -8.65 6.23
C SER A 309 12.86 -7.49 6.07
N ARG A 310 12.52 -6.44 5.32
CA ARG A 310 13.32 -5.22 5.20
C ARG A 310 13.57 -4.58 6.57
N ASN A 311 12.53 -4.43 7.38
CA ASN A 311 12.66 -3.87 8.74
C ASN A 311 13.51 -4.79 9.65
N GLY A 312 13.39 -6.11 9.48
CA GLY A 312 14.26 -7.10 10.15
C GLY A 312 15.72 -6.93 9.78
N LEU A 313 16.03 -6.85 8.48
CA LEU A 313 17.37 -6.63 7.94
C LEU A 313 17.96 -5.31 8.47
N VAL A 314 17.21 -4.20 8.38
CA VAL A 314 17.65 -2.89 8.90
C VAL A 314 17.99 -2.97 10.39
N ARG A 315 17.10 -3.51 11.22
CA ARG A 315 17.35 -3.66 12.66
C ARG A 315 18.54 -4.56 12.95
N GLY A 316 18.72 -5.63 12.18
CA GLY A 316 19.85 -6.55 12.29
C GLY A 316 21.18 -5.85 11.98
N LEU A 317 21.23 -5.09 10.88
CA LEU A 317 22.39 -4.28 10.49
C LEU A 317 22.70 -3.21 11.55
N GLU A 318 21.70 -2.48 12.03
CA GLU A 318 21.84 -1.47 13.09
C GLU A 318 22.34 -2.09 14.40
N HIS A 319 21.83 -3.27 14.78
CA HIS A 319 22.30 -3.99 15.96
C HIS A 319 23.75 -4.49 15.81
N ALA A 320 24.15 -4.86 14.60
CA ALA A 320 25.53 -5.17 14.26
C ALA A 320 26.42 -3.90 14.16
N GLY A 321 25.85 -2.70 14.31
CA GLY A 321 26.57 -1.43 14.36
C GLY A 321 26.76 -0.73 13.01
N PHE A 322 26.06 -1.17 11.96
CA PHE A 322 26.03 -0.47 10.68
C PHE A 322 25.00 0.67 10.73
N GLU A 323 25.35 1.82 10.16
CA GLU A 323 24.42 2.94 10.02
C GLU A 323 23.67 2.82 8.68
N VAL A 324 22.36 2.56 8.77
CA VAL A 324 21.46 2.51 7.61
C VAL A 324 20.91 3.91 7.33
N LEU A 325 21.10 4.39 6.11
CA LEU A 325 20.60 5.70 5.69
C LEU A 325 19.14 5.61 5.25
N ARG A 326 18.85 4.65 4.37
CA ARG A 326 17.52 4.38 3.81
C ARG A 326 17.43 2.90 3.40
N SER A 327 16.19 2.43 3.26
CA SER A 327 15.91 1.08 2.77
C SER A 327 14.63 1.06 1.96
N ALA A 328 14.53 0.08 1.07
CA ALA A 328 13.35 -0.17 0.25
C ALA A 328 13.19 -1.66 -0.01
N ALA A 329 12.03 -2.03 -0.54
CA ALA A 329 11.81 -3.37 -1.04
C ALA A 329 10.92 -3.29 -2.28
N TRP A 330 11.24 -4.10 -3.28
CA TRP A 330 10.57 -4.14 -4.58
C TRP A 330 10.36 -5.60 -4.99
N ALA A 331 9.38 -5.83 -5.85
CA ALA A 331 9.14 -7.13 -6.44
C ALA A 331 8.58 -6.99 -7.86
N ASP A 332 9.09 -7.82 -8.76
CA ASP A 332 8.59 -8.13 -10.09
C ASP A 332 8.79 -9.64 -10.33
N GLU A 333 9.61 -10.07 -11.29
CA GLU A 333 10.01 -11.49 -11.42
C GLU A 333 10.85 -11.94 -10.20
N THR A 334 11.73 -11.07 -9.71
CA THR A 334 12.47 -11.24 -8.46
C THR A 334 11.97 -10.27 -7.40
N ALA A 335 12.28 -10.54 -6.14
CA ALA A 335 12.04 -9.64 -5.04
C ALA A 335 13.38 -9.25 -4.40
N VAL A 336 13.46 -8.01 -3.92
CA VAL A 336 14.69 -7.47 -3.37
C VAL A 336 14.45 -6.66 -2.10
N LEU A 337 15.31 -6.89 -1.10
CA LEU A 337 15.46 -6.03 0.08
C LEU A 337 16.70 -5.17 -0.13
N PHE A 338 16.51 -3.86 -0.32
CA PHE A 338 17.59 -2.93 -0.63
C PHE A 338 17.89 -2.00 0.55
N VAL A 339 19.17 -1.79 0.84
CA VAL A 339 19.64 -0.93 1.92
C VAL A 339 20.81 -0.07 1.43
N GLU A 340 20.72 1.25 1.67
CA GLU A 340 21.85 2.17 1.51
C GLU A 340 22.47 2.45 2.88
N LEU A 341 23.79 2.29 2.99
CA LEU A 341 24.56 2.28 4.22
C LEU A 341 25.58 3.43 4.21
N ALA A 342 25.85 4.00 5.39
CA ALA A 342 26.94 4.97 5.54
C ALA A 342 28.32 4.32 5.36
N THR A 343 28.46 3.05 5.74
CA THR A 343 29.67 2.25 5.51
C THR A 343 29.33 0.78 5.36
N ALA A 344 29.98 0.09 4.41
CA ALA A 344 29.86 -1.35 4.24
C ALA A 344 30.76 -2.17 5.18
N THR A 345 31.80 -1.57 5.75
CA THR A 345 32.82 -2.30 6.51
C THR A 345 33.16 -1.59 7.82
N LEU A 346 33.01 -2.31 8.92
CA LEU A 346 33.35 -1.86 10.26
C LEU A 346 34.77 -2.28 10.66
N PRO A 347 35.41 -1.56 11.60
CA PRO A 347 36.65 -2.00 12.23
C PRO A 347 36.51 -3.41 12.84
N ALA A 348 37.61 -4.14 13.00
CA ALA A 348 37.59 -5.50 13.56
C ALA A 348 37.04 -5.57 14.99
N VAL A 349 37.11 -4.46 15.72
CA VAL A 349 36.77 -4.39 17.14
C VAL A 349 35.43 -3.69 17.33
N GLU A 350 34.62 -4.22 18.25
CA GLU A 350 33.45 -3.54 18.80
C GLU A 350 33.61 -3.31 20.30
N ARG A 351 32.90 -2.28 20.76
CA ARG A 351 32.82 -1.96 22.17
C ARG A 351 31.57 -2.60 22.76
N HIS A 352 31.73 -3.40 23.81
CA HIS A 352 30.64 -4.06 24.52
C HIS A 352 30.54 -3.46 25.93
N GLU A 353 29.45 -2.72 26.18
CA GLU A 353 29.19 -2.10 27.46
C GLU A 353 28.47 -3.04 28.42
N GLY A 354 29.07 -3.27 29.58
CA GLY A 354 28.45 -3.96 30.69
C GLY A 354 27.44 -3.08 31.45
N PRO A 355 26.77 -3.66 32.45
CA PRO A 355 25.87 -2.91 33.32
C PRO A 355 26.65 -1.89 34.19
N PRO A 356 25.94 -0.89 34.76
CA PRO A 356 26.50 -0.03 35.80
C PRO A 356 27.12 -0.82 36.95
N VAL A 357 28.31 -0.43 37.42
CA VAL A 357 29.05 -1.13 38.48
C VAL A 357 28.26 -1.21 39.79
N HIS A 358 27.38 -0.24 40.07
CA HIS A 358 26.52 -0.27 41.25
C HIS A 358 25.45 -1.39 41.22
N VAL A 359 25.22 -2.00 40.06
CA VAL A 359 24.36 -3.18 39.89
C VAL A 359 25.20 -4.43 40.17
N GLY A 360 25.54 -4.62 41.45
CA GLY A 360 26.59 -5.51 41.93
C GLY A 360 26.64 -6.89 41.25
N GLU A 361 25.58 -7.70 41.37
CA GLU A 361 25.59 -9.07 40.83
C GLU A 361 25.81 -9.12 39.31
N HIS A 362 25.16 -8.23 38.55
CA HIS A 362 25.31 -8.18 37.10
C HIS A 362 26.67 -7.63 36.67
N ALA A 363 27.21 -6.64 37.40
CA ALA A 363 28.52 -6.08 37.13
C ALA A 363 29.64 -7.08 37.44
N THR A 364 29.55 -7.81 38.56
CA THR A 364 30.48 -8.88 38.89
C THR A 364 30.45 -9.99 37.84
N GLY A 365 29.25 -10.46 37.45
CA GLY A 365 29.13 -11.48 36.42
C GLY A 365 29.69 -11.06 35.06
N PHE A 366 29.54 -9.79 34.67
CA PHE A 366 30.17 -9.27 33.46
C PHE A 366 31.70 -9.25 33.57
N PHE A 367 32.23 -8.77 34.70
CA PHE A 367 33.68 -8.69 34.93
C PHE A 367 34.32 -10.08 34.90
N GLU A 368 33.77 -11.03 35.67
CA GLU A 368 34.26 -12.42 35.74
C GLU A 368 34.21 -13.14 34.38
N LYS A 369 33.20 -12.83 33.56
CA LYS A 369 33.09 -13.41 32.21
C LYS A 369 34.24 -13.00 31.30
N TYR A 370 34.73 -11.76 31.41
CA TYR A 370 35.68 -11.21 30.45
C TYR A 370 37.10 -11.01 31.00
N GLU A 371 37.33 -11.10 32.31
CA GLU A 371 38.66 -10.86 32.92
C GLU A 371 39.77 -11.81 32.43
N ASN A 372 39.39 -12.99 31.92
CA ASN A 372 40.31 -14.02 31.43
C ASN A 372 40.15 -14.30 29.92
N GLU A 373 39.29 -13.54 29.23
CA GLU A 373 39.09 -13.68 27.79
C GLU A 373 40.15 -12.89 27.02
N ASP A 374 40.46 -13.30 25.79
CA ASP A 374 41.39 -12.59 24.90
C ASP A 374 40.70 -11.36 24.27
N VAL A 375 40.36 -10.39 25.13
CA VAL A 375 39.69 -9.14 24.77
C VAL A 375 40.42 -7.96 25.42
N TYR A 376 40.25 -6.76 24.88
CA TYR A 376 40.78 -5.55 25.50
C TYR A 376 39.86 -5.12 26.65
N GLY A 377 40.25 -5.41 27.88
CA GLY A 377 39.48 -5.12 29.10
C GLY A 377 39.34 -6.35 29.98
N PRO A 378 38.34 -6.39 30.90
CA PRO A 378 37.38 -5.33 31.20
C PRO A 378 38.04 -4.12 31.89
N PHE A 379 37.66 -2.90 31.50
CA PHE A 379 38.09 -1.64 32.15
C PHE A 379 36.88 -0.76 32.50
N LEU A 380 37.10 0.26 33.32
CA LEU A 380 36.05 1.22 33.69
C LEU A 380 35.99 2.37 32.67
N ASP A 381 34.79 2.64 32.15
CA ASP A 381 34.48 3.91 31.51
C ASP A 381 33.20 4.50 32.14
N GLY A 382 33.33 5.70 32.70
CA GLY A 382 32.30 6.33 33.52
C GLY A 382 31.90 5.47 34.72
N HIS A 383 30.71 4.86 34.64
CA HIS A 383 30.08 4.10 35.72
C HIS A 383 29.87 2.62 35.39
N ARG A 384 30.48 2.11 34.31
CA ARG A 384 30.26 0.75 33.77
C ARG A 384 31.59 0.05 33.50
N TYR A 385 31.56 -1.28 33.48
CA TYR A 385 32.61 -2.08 32.87
C TYR A 385 32.43 -2.11 31.35
N VAL A 386 33.54 -2.10 30.62
CA VAL A 386 33.58 -2.13 29.16
C VAL A 386 34.65 -3.11 28.72
N VAL A 387 34.39 -3.85 27.65
CA VAL A 387 35.40 -4.61 26.91
C VAL A 387 35.36 -4.20 25.45
N GLU A 388 36.50 -4.27 24.78
CA GLU A 388 36.59 -4.18 23.33
C GLU A 388 36.98 -5.56 22.81
N ARG A 389 36.14 -6.12 21.95
CA ARG A 389 36.26 -7.51 21.46
C ARG A 389 36.17 -7.55 19.95
N GLU A 390 36.63 -8.65 19.36
CA GLU A 390 36.46 -8.86 17.93
C GLU A 390 34.97 -8.97 17.56
N ARG A 391 34.59 -8.35 16.44
CA ARG A 391 33.24 -8.42 15.90
C ARG A 391 33.00 -9.77 15.26
N ASP A 392 31.82 -10.32 15.51
CA ASP A 392 31.35 -11.53 14.82
C ASP A 392 31.19 -11.27 13.31
N VAL A 393 30.80 -10.05 12.91
CA VAL A 393 30.64 -9.66 11.51
C VAL A 393 31.23 -8.27 11.26
N ARG A 394 32.01 -8.16 10.18
CA ARG A 394 32.71 -6.91 9.81
C ARG A 394 32.14 -6.22 8.58
N THR A 395 31.41 -6.92 7.73
CA THR A 395 30.85 -6.37 6.49
C THR A 395 29.34 -6.53 6.46
N ALA A 396 28.64 -5.57 5.86
CA ALA A 396 27.19 -5.64 5.73
C ALA A 396 26.75 -6.84 4.85
N ALA A 397 27.53 -7.16 3.82
CA ALA A 397 27.35 -8.36 3.02
C ALA A 397 27.52 -9.64 3.85
N GLY A 398 28.56 -9.73 4.68
CA GLY A 398 28.77 -10.85 5.60
C GLY A 398 27.61 -11.01 6.58
N PHE A 399 27.03 -9.91 7.05
CA PHE A 399 25.83 -9.95 7.90
C PHE A 399 24.66 -10.59 7.15
N ALA A 400 24.39 -10.14 5.92
CA ALA A 400 23.29 -10.67 5.11
C ALA A 400 23.50 -12.15 4.71
N THR A 401 24.75 -12.59 4.52
CA THR A 401 25.03 -13.99 4.19
C THR A 401 24.95 -14.91 5.41
N GLU A 402 25.49 -14.49 6.56
CA GLU A 402 25.69 -15.39 7.70
C GLU A 402 24.59 -15.29 8.76
N ARG A 403 23.94 -14.13 8.87
CA ARG A 403 23.06 -13.81 10.01
C ARG A 403 21.66 -13.33 9.62
N LEU A 404 21.32 -13.32 8.32
CA LEU A 404 19.99 -12.93 7.87
C LEU A 404 18.89 -13.83 8.46
N GLY A 405 19.14 -15.13 8.62
CA GLY A 405 18.19 -16.06 9.24
C GLY A 405 17.86 -15.76 10.71
N GLU A 406 18.65 -14.90 11.37
CA GLU A 406 18.41 -14.51 12.76
C GLU A 406 17.46 -13.32 12.92
N VAL A 407 17.14 -12.61 11.82
CA VAL A 407 16.29 -11.42 11.88
C VAL A 407 14.80 -11.76 11.71
N ALA A 408 13.95 -10.79 12.03
CA ALA A 408 12.51 -10.94 11.80
C ALA A 408 12.20 -10.89 10.30
N LEU A 409 11.92 -12.04 9.70
CA LEU A 409 11.51 -12.18 8.30
C LEU A 409 10.00 -12.43 8.17
N GLY A 410 9.43 -12.10 7.01
CA GLY A 410 8.12 -12.59 6.59
C GLY A 410 8.16 -14.08 6.26
N THR A 411 7.04 -14.79 6.38
CA THR A 411 7.00 -16.26 6.34
C THR A 411 7.65 -16.87 5.09
N HIS A 412 7.34 -16.36 3.89
CA HIS A 412 7.92 -16.89 2.64
C HIS A 412 9.38 -16.49 2.49
N VAL A 413 9.72 -15.24 2.86
CA VAL A 413 11.12 -14.78 2.83
C VAL A 413 11.99 -15.59 3.80
N ALA A 414 11.46 -15.95 4.97
CA ALA A 414 12.14 -16.83 5.92
C ALA A 414 12.43 -18.20 5.30
N ALA A 415 11.44 -18.80 4.62
CA ALA A 415 11.62 -20.09 3.95
C ALA A 415 12.69 -20.03 2.85
N VAL A 416 12.71 -18.94 2.06
CA VAL A 416 13.76 -18.70 1.04
C VAL A 416 15.15 -18.58 1.69
N VAL A 417 15.25 -17.83 2.79
CA VAL A 417 16.52 -17.67 3.52
C VAL A 417 16.98 -18.98 4.16
N ASP A 418 16.06 -19.76 4.74
CA ASP A 418 16.36 -21.07 5.34
C ASP A 418 16.82 -22.10 4.29
N ALA A 419 16.29 -22.02 3.07
CA ALA A 419 16.70 -22.86 1.95
C ALA A 419 18.05 -22.41 1.33
N GLY A 420 18.46 -21.16 1.56
CA GLY A 420 19.62 -20.56 0.92
C GLY A 420 19.37 -20.10 -0.52
N ASP A 421 18.10 -19.94 -0.91
CA ASP A 421 17.67 -19.59 -2.27
C ASP A 421 17.64 -18.07 -2.49
N TYR A 422 18.71 -17.38 -2.08
CA TYR A 422 18.85 -15.94 -2.23
C TYR A 422 20.29 -15.55 -2.56
N GLU A 423 20.44 -14.38 -3.17
CA GLU A 423 21.70 -13.77 -3.54
C GLU A 423 21.92 -12.49 -2.72
N VAL A 424 23.16 -12.26 -2.28
CA VAL A 424 23.58 -11.01 -1.64
C VAL A 424 24.44 -10.24 -2.62
N LEU A 425 23.98 -9.05 -3.01
CA LEU A 425 24.70 -8.14 -3.89
C LEU A 425 25.24 -6.96 -3.05
N ALA A 426 26.51 -6.61 -3.23
CA ALA A 426 27.12 -5.48 -2.53
C ALA A 426 27.75 -4.46 -3.49
N ASP A 427 27.59 -3.18 -3.16
CA ASP A 427 28.22 -2.04 -3.83
C ASP A 427 28.07 -2.04 -5.36
N ALA A 428 29.11 -2.33 -6.14
CA ALA A 428 29.01 -2.33 -7.60
C ALA A 428 28.03 -3.40 -8.11
N GLU A 429 27.85 -4.51 -7.38
CA GLU A 429 26.97 -5.61 -7.80
C GLU A 429 25.49 -5.21 -7.74
N VAL A 430 25.10 -4.26 -6.87
CA VAL A 430 23.70 -3.80 -6.85
C VAL A 430 23.30 -3.03 -8.11
N ALA A 431 24.27 -2.60 -8.92
CA ALA A 431 23.99 -1.96 -10.21
C ALA A 431 23.26 -2.90 -11.18
N ALA A 432 23.44 -4.22 -11.05
CA ALA A 432 22.73 -5.21 -11.85
C ALA A 432 21.20 -5.18 -11.62
N LEU A 433 20.75 -4.70 -10.46
CA LEU A 433 19.32 -4.54 -10.18
C LEU A 433 18.64 -3.52 -11.10
N ALA A 434 19.40 -2.61 -11.73
CA ALA A 434 18.86 -1.61 -12.64
C ALA A 434 18.20 -2.21 -13.89
N GLU A 435 18.59 -3.44 -14.27
CA GLU A 435 17.99 -4.14 -15.41
C GLU A 435 16.49 -4.46 -15.19
N GLU A 436 16.11 -4.71 -13.93
CA GLU A 436 14.75 -5.08 -13.53
C GLU A 436 14.05 -3.92 -12.78
N PHE A 437 14.77 -3.25 -11.88
CA PHE A 437 14.25 -2.23 -10.95
C PHE A 437 14.76 -0.82 -11.24
N GLY A 438 15.10 -0.50 -12.49
CA GLY A 438 15.66 0.81 -12.86
C GLY A 438 14.73 1.99 -12.51
N CYS A 439 13.42 1.82 -12.60
CA CYS A 439 12.42 2.84 -12.23
C CYS A 439 12.33 3.04 -10.71
N GLU A 440 12.33 1.94 -9.96
CA GLU A 440 12.29 1.91 -8.50
C GLU A 440 13.57 2.54 -7.92
N LEU A 441 14.72 2.22 -8.50
CA LEU A 441 16.01 2.82 -8.15
C LEU A 441 16.01 4.31 -8.48
N ALA A 442 15.45 4.74 -9.61
CA ALA A 442 15.29 6.16 -9.93
C ALA A 442 14.48 6.89 -8.84
N ALA A 443 13.34 6.32 -8.44
CA ALA A 443 12.50 6.89 -7.38
C ALA A 443 13.18 6.86 -6.00
N TYR A 444 13.95 5.82 -5.70
CA TYR A 444 14.70 5.70 -4.45
C TYR A 444 15.85 6.71 -4.38
N PHE A 445 16.57 6.92 -5.48
CA PHE A 445 17.70 7.85 -5.55
C PHE A 445 17.29 9.32 -5.74
N ASP A 446 16.06 9.56 -6.20
CA ASP A 446 15.44 10.89 -6.27
C ASP A 446 14.14 10.93 -5.45
N PRO A 447 14.23 10.86 -4.11
CA PRO A 447 13.07 10.78 -3.25
C PRO A 447 12.26 12.09 -3.32
N THR A 448 10.96 11.96 -3.57
CA THR A 448 10.00 13.07 -3.48
C THR A 448 9.11 12.93 -2.25
N PRO A 449 8.63 14.05 -1.67
CA PRO A 449 7.67 14.05 -0.56
C PRO A 449 6.44 13.18 -0.81
#